data_AF-A0A919KCK2-F1
#
_entry.id   AF-A0A919KCK2-F1
#
_cell.length_a   1.000
_cell.length_b   1.000
_cell.length_c   1.000
_cell.angle_alpha   90.00
_cell.angle_beta   90.00
_cell.angle_gamma   90.00
#
_symmetry.space_group_name_H-M   'P 1'
#
loop_
_entity.id
_entity.type
_entity.pdbx_description
1 polymer ?
#
loop_
_entity_poly.entity_id
_entity_poly.type
_entity_poly.pdbx_seq_one_letter_code
_entity_poly.pdbx_strand_id
1 'polypeptide(L)'
;MTTEENSSALPLPHDDPVVSAGLDIAMKWGAALGGPEKLKIAFEALEPQLKREHQIRLRQLDMQREATARAEENARAAADRMVRLEREKRQHALWMTGLYLGSVISVAMLVAGIYAARDSWWLSLVLCGPSLVAMGKLYVLRRNDPDDMRAVSTAARSAANAAQQAQPPPVP
;
A
#
# COMPACT_ATOMS: atom_id res chain seq x y z
N MET A 1 -4.58 -46.74 -39.62
CA MET A 1 -5.97 -46.69 -39.11
C MET A 1 -6.54 -45.34 -39.49
N THR A 2 -7.75 -45.37 -40.00
CA THR A 2 -8.42 -44.36 -40.81
C THR A 2 -8.84 -43.13 -40.03
N THR A 3 -8.78 -42.01 -40.75
CA THR A 3 -9.54 -40.77 -40.60
C THR A 3 -10.96 -40.98 -40.07
N GLU A 4 -11.28 -40.37 -38.93
CA GLU A 4 -12.65 -39.97 -38.62
C GLU A 4 -12.69 -38.43 -38.55
N GLU A 5 -13.09 -37.85 -39.68
CA GLU A 5 -13.66 -36.51 -39.77
C GLU A 5 -14.89 -36.46 -38.87
N ASN A 6 -14.73 -35.92 -37.66
CA ASN A 6 -15.88 -35.58 -36.83
C ASN A 6 -16.50 -34.30 -37.40
N SER A 7 -17.56 -34.49 -38.17
CA SER A 7 -18.47 -33.50 -38.75
C SER A 7 -18.65 -32.26 -37.87
N SER A 8 -17.85 -31.23 -38.14
CA SER A 8 -18.13 -29.85 -37.75
C SER A 8 -19.21 -29.29 -38.67
N ALA A 9 -20.44 -29.80 -38.53
CA ALA A 9 -21.61 -29.14 -39.07
C ALA A 9 -21.95 -27.99 -38.12
N LEU A 10 -21.50 -26.78 -38.47
CA LEU A 10 -22.00 -25.54 -37.87
C LEU A 10 -23.53 -25.58 -37.89
N PRO A 11 -24.23 -25.36 -36.76
CA PRO A 11 -25.68 -25.21 -36.79
C PRO A 11 -25.99 -23.97 -37.64
N LEU A 12 -26.67 -24.17 -38.77
CA LEU A 12 -27.21 -23.09 -39.59
C LEU A 12 -28.16 -22.28 -38.69
N PRO A 13 -27.93 -20.96 -38.49
CA PRO A 13 -28.83 -20.12 -37.72
C PRO A 13 -30.02 -19.80 -38.63
N HIS A 14 -31.04 -20.64 -38.64
CA HIS A 14 -32.20 -20.46 -39.50
C HIS A 14 -33.46 -19.94 -38.80
N ASP A 15 -33.42 -19.70 -37.48
CA ASP A 15 -34.61 -19.30 -36.71
C ASP A 15 -34.36 -18.16 -35.70
N ASP A 16 -33.38 -17.28 -35.92
CA ASP A 16 -33.29 -16.08 -35.08
C ASP A 16 -34.39 -15.08 -35.49
N PRO A 17 -35.41 -14.83 -34.65
CA PRO A 17 -36.54 -13.96 -35.00
C PRO A 17 -36.11 -12.53 -35.30
N VAL A 18 -34.95 -12.12 -34.78
CA VAL A 18 -34.32 -10.84 -35.04
C VAL A 18 -33.78 -10.77 -36.47
N VAL A 19 -33.22 -11.87 -36.97
CA VAL A 19 -32.66 -11.97 -38.34
C VAL A 19 -33.81 -12.03 -39.36
N SER A 20 -34.85 -12.82 -39.09
CA SER A 20 -36.02 -12.90 -39.98
C SER A 20 -36.79 -11.57 -40.04
N ALA A 21 -37.00 -10.89 -38.91
CA ALA A 21 -37.60 -9.55 -38.89
C ALA A 21 -36.72 -8.51 -39.63
N GLY A 22 -35.40 -8.60 -39.49
CA GLY A 22 -34.47 -7.75 -40.24
C GLY A 22 -34.56 -7.95 -41.76
N LEU A 23 -34.69 -9.21 -42.20
CA LEU A 23 -34.83 -9.57 -43.61
C LEU A 23 -36.17 -9.07 -44.20
N ASP A 24 -37.24 -9.16 -43.41
CA ASP A 24 -38.58 -8.70 -43.77
C ASP A 24 -38.63 -7.17 -43.93
N ILE A 25 -37.93 -6.45 -43.05
CA ILE A 25 -37.75 -4.99 -43.17
C ILE A 25 -36.92 -4.67 -44.42
N ALA A 26 -35.81 -5.37 -44.65
CA ALA A 26 -34.98 -5.15 -45.84
C ALA A 26 -35.78 -5.37 -47.15
N MET A 27 -36.65 -6.40 -47.21
CA MET A 27 -37.55 -6.61 -48.35
C MET A 27 -38.56 -5.48 -48.52
N LYS A 28 -39.17 -4.99 -47.44
CA LYS A 28 -40.13 -3.86 -47.49
C LYS A 28 -39.47 -2.57 -47.98
N TRP A 29 -38.24 -2.30 -47.56
CA TRP A 29 -37.46 -1.18 -48.09
C TRP A 29 -37.06 -1.40 -49.55
N GLY A 30 -36.76 -2.64 -49.97
CA GLY A 30 -36.47 -3.01 -51.36
C GLY A 30 -37.64 -2.73 -52.30
N ALA A 31 -38.85 -3.05 -51.85
CA ALA A 31 -40.08 -2.73 -52.57
C ALA A 31 -40.34 -1.21 -52.62
N ALA A 32 -40.12 -0.49 -51.52
CA ALA A 32 -40.39 0.96 -51.44
C ALA A 32 -39.41 1.83 -52.25
N LEU A 33 -38.13 1.43 -52.36
CA LEU A 33 -37.08 2.18 -53.05
C LEU A 33 -36.98 1.87 -54.56
N GLY A 34 -37.82 0.97 -55.09
CA GLY A 34 -37.91 0.66 -56.52
C GLY A 34 -37.01 -0.50 -56.98
N GLY A 35 -36.78 -1.50 -56.12
CA GLY A 35 -36.11 -2.75 -56.46
C GLY A 35 -34.76 -2.97 -55.75
N PRO A 36 -34.26 -4.21 -55.73
CA PRO A 36 -33.04 -4.60 -54.99
C PRO A 36 -31.78 -3.89 -55.49
N GLU A 37 -31.72 -3.54 -56.77
CA GLU A 37 -30.63 -2.80 -57.41
C GLU A 37 -30.40 -1.42 -56.78
N LYS A 38 -31.47 -0.66 -56.53
CA LYS A 38 -31.37 0.69 -55.93
C LYS A 38 -30.98 0.64 -54.46
N LEU A 39 -31.40 -0.42 -53.77
CA LEU A 39 -31.07 -0.64 -52.38
C LEU A 39 -29.58 -0.99 -52.21
N LYS A 40 -29.01 -1.75 -53.17
CA LYS A 40 -27.57 -2.01 -53.23
C LYS A 40 -26.75 -0.73 -53.40
N ILE A 41 -27.16 0.16 -54.32
CA ILE A 41 -26.51 1.47 -54.52
C ILE A 41 -26.60 2.33 -53.26
N ALA A 42 -27.77 2.35 -52.59
CA ALA A 42 -27.96 3.09 -51.35
C ALA A 42 -27.07 2.55 -50.22
N PHE A 43 -26.92 1.22 -50.09
CA PHE A 43 -26.00 0.62 -49.12
C PHE A 43 -24.54 0.91 -49.44
N GLU A 44 -24.15 0.86 -50.71
CA GLU A 44 -22.78 1.16 -51.14
C GLU A 44 -22.40 2.63 -50.83
N ALA A 45 -23.37 3.56 -50.93
CA ALA A 45 -23.20 4.94 -50.51
C ALA A 45 -23.18 5.13 -48.98
N LEU A 46 -23.84 4.26 -48.22
CA LEU A 46 -23.92 4.30 -46.75
C LEU A 46 -22.73 3.63 -46.05
N GLU A 47 -22.12 2.63 -46.68
CA GLU A 47 -20.92 1.94 -46.18
C GLU A 47 -19.80 2.87 -45.68
N PRO A 48 -19.38 3.92 -46.42
CA PRO A 48 -18.32 4.80 -45.95
C PRO A 48 -18.72 5.60 -44.70
N GLN A 49 -20.00 5.93 -44.52
CA GLN A 49 -20.47 6.61 -43.31
C GLN A 49 -20.50 5.65 -42.12
N LEU A 50 -21.01 4.43 -42.32
CA LEU A 50 -21.07 3.42 -41.26
C LEU A 50 -19.67 3.05 -40.75
N LYS A 51 -18.70 2.91 -41.66
CA LYS A 51 -17.29 2.66 -41.31
C LYS A 51 -16.71 3.79 -40.44
N ARG A 52 -17.01 5.05 -40.75
CA ARG A 52 -16.56 6.20 -39.95
C ARG A 52 -17.20 6.21 -38.56
N GLU A 53 -18.51 6.02 -38.46
CA GLU A 53 -19.20 5.97 -37.17
C GLU A 53 -18.71 4.80 -36.31
N HIS A 54 -18.52 3.63 -36.92
CA HIS A 54 -18.00 2.47 -36.22
C HIS A 54 -16.58 2.71 -35.68
N GLN A 55 -15.70 3.31 -36.48
CA GLN A 55 -14.36 3.69 -36.02
C GLN A 55 -14.41 4.71 -34.86
N ILE A 56 -15.33 5.68 -34.91
CA ILE A 56 -15.51 6.65 -33.83
C ILE A 56 -15.98 5.94 -32.55
N ARG A 57 -16.95 5.04 -32.64
CA ARG A 57 -17.42 4.27 -31.48
C ARG A 57 -16.33 3.38 -30.89
N LEU A 58 -15.54 2.70 -31.73
CA LEU A 58 -14.41 1.90 -31.26
C LEU A 58 -13.41 2.77 -30.49
N ARG A 59 -13.02 3.93 -31.05
CA ARG A 59 -12.14 4.87 -30.35
C ARG A 59 -12.72 5.36 -29.03
N GLN A 60 -14.03 5.61 -28.96
CA GLN A 60 -14.68 6.02 -27.72
C GLN A 60 -14.65 4.90 -26.67
N LEU A 61 -14.88 3.65 -27.07
CA LEU A 61 -14.80 2.51 -26.16
C LEU A 61 -13.37 2.29 -25.66
N ASP A 62 -12.37 2.44 -26.54
CA ASP A 62 -10.96 2.34 -26.16
C ASP A 62 -10.57 3.46 -25.18
N MET A 63 -10.99 4.71 -25.46
CA MET A 63 -10.79 5.83 -24.53
C MET A 63 -11.47 5.59 -23.17
N GLN A 64 -12.68 5.03 -23.16
CA GLN A 64 -13.36 4.68 -21.90
C GLN A 64 -12.60 3.60 -21.13
N ARG A 65 -12.14 2.54 -21.80
CA ARG A 65 -11.36 1.46 -21.18
C ARG A 65 -10.06 1.97 -20.58
N GLU A 66 -9.33 2.82 -21.31
CA GLU A 66 -8.13 3.46 -20.81
C GLU A 66 -8.41 4.35 -19.60
N ALA A 67 -9.49 5.14 -19.65
CA ALA A 67 -9.88 6.01 -18.53
C ALA A 67 -10.23 5.20 -17.28
N THR A 68 -10.96 4.09 -17.42
CA THR A 68 -11.28 3.20 -16.31
C THR A 68 -10.03 2.53 -15.75
N ALA A 69 -9.11 2.07 -16.61
CA ALA A 69 -7.86 1.45 -16.17
C ALA A 69 -6.99 2.44 -15.39
N ARG A 70 -6.82 3.68 -15.88
CA ARG A 70 -6.09 4.73 -15.16
C ARG A 70 -6.76 5.11 -13.84
N ALA A 71 -8.09 5.13 -13.80
CA ALA A 71 -8.83 5.41 -12.56
C ALA A 71 -8.60 4.32 -11.51
N GLU A 72 -8.63 3.04 -11.91
CA GLU A 72 -8.34 1.91 -11.02
C GLU A 72 -6.89 1.94 -10.51
N GLU A 73 -5.91 2.19 -11.38
CA GLU A 73 -4.50 2.31 -10.97
C GLU A 73 -4.29 3.44 -9.96
N ASN A 74 -4.91 4.61 -10.21
CA ASN A 74 -4.85 5.75 -9.29
C ASN A 74 -5.52 5.43 -7.94
N ALA A 75 -6.64 4.71 -7.95
CA ALA A 75 -7.32 4.27 -6.74
C ALA A 75 -6.46 3.29 -5.92
N ARG A 76 -5.81 2.33 -6.58
CA ARG A 76 -4.86 1.40 -5.93
C ARG A 76 -3.67 2.15 -5.32
N ALA A 77 -3.07 3.07 -6.08
CA ALA A 77 -1.96 3.90 -5.59
C ALA A 77 -2.37 4.83 -4.42
N ALA A 78 -3.62 5.30 -4.39
CA ALA A 78 -4.14 6.07 -3.26
C ALA A 78 -4.35 5.19 -2.01
N ALA A 79 -4.92 3.99 -2.18
CA ALA A 79 -5.10 3.04 -1.09
C ALA A 79 -3.74 2.62 -0.48
N ASP A 80 -2.74 2.33 -1.31
CA ASP A 80 -1.39 1.99 -0.85
C ASP A 80 -0.75 3.12 -0.05
N ARG A 81 -0.94 4.37 -0.47
CA ARG A 81 -0.45 5.54 0.26
C ARG A 81 -1.10 5.65 1.64
N MET A 82 -2.41 5.43 1.74
CA MET A 82 -3.10 5.45 3.03
C MET A 82 -2.60 4.35 3.97
N VAL A 83 -2.42 3.12 3.46
CA VAL A 83 -1.90 2.00 4.26
C VAL A 83 -0.48 2.27 4.77
N ARG A 84 0.40 2.88 3.97
CA ARG A 84 1.76 3.24 4.40
C ARG A 84 1.74 4.26 5.53
N LEU A 85 0.93 5.32 5.40
CA LEU A 85 0.79 6.35 6.42
C LEU A 85 0.24 5.79 7.75
N GLU A 86 -0.68 4.84 7.71
CA GLU A 86 -1.17 4.18 8.93
C GLU A 86 -0.09 3.34 9.62
N ARG A 87 0.73 2.61 8.85
CA ARG A 87 1.83 1.80 9.39
C ARG A 87 2.87 2.68 10.07
N GLU A 88 3.26 3.78 9.43
CA GLU A 88 4.20 4.75 9.99
C GLU A 88 3.67 5.35 11.29
N LYS A 89 2.39 5.75 11.34
CA LYS A 89 1.76 6.27 12.56
C LYS A 89 1.79 5.27 13.71
N ARG A 90 1.46 3.99 13.45
CA ARG A 90 1.47 2.93 14.48
C ARG A 90 2.88 2.69 14.98
N GLN A 91 3.86 2.61 14.07
CA GLN A 91 5.25 2.40 14.44
C GLN A 91 5.80 3.58 15.25
N HIS A 92 5.50 4.83 14.85
CA HIS A 92 5.86 6.02 15.61
C HIS A 92 5.22 6.05 16.99
N ALA A 93 3.94 5.68 17.10
CA ALA A 93 3.26 5.61 18.40
C ALA A 93 3.90 4.57 19.31
N LEU A 94 4.17 3.35 18.82
CA LEU A 94 4.84 2.30 19.60
C LEU A 94 6.26 2.69 20.03
N TRP A 95 6.99 3.37 19.16
CA TRP A 95 8.34 3.82 19.47
C TRP A 95 8.33 4.95 20.51
N MET A 96 7.39 5.90 20.39
CA MET A 96 7.18 6.97 21.37
C MET A 96 6.76 6.41 22.73
N THR A 97 5.81 5.48 22.78
CA THR A 97 5.36 4.89 24.06
C THR A 97 6.47 4.11 24.74
N GLY A 98 7.25 3.34 23.98
CA GLY A 98 8.44 2.65 24.49
C GLY A 98 9.47 3.62 25.09
N LEU A 99 9.71 4.75 24.42
CA LEU A 99 10.61 5.79 24.91
C LEU A 99 10.10 6.42 26.22
N TYR A 100 8.81 6.77 26.29
CA TYR A 100 8.20 7.32 27.50
C TYR A 100 8.29 6.32 28.66
N LEU A 101 7.97 5.06 28.42
CA LEU A 101 8.00 4.03 29.47
C LEU A 101 9.43 3.82 30.00
N GLY A 102 10.42 3.72 29.10
CA GLY A 102 11.83 3.61 29.48
C GLY A 102 12.33 4.81 30.29
N SER A 103 11.94 6.03 29.90
CA SER A 103 12.28 7.25 30.65
C SER A 103 11.67 7.26 32.04
N VAL A 104 10.39 6.91 32.17
CA VAL A 104 9.71 6.86 33.48
C VAL A 104 10.39 5.85 34.38
N ILE A 105 10.75 4.67 33.85
CA ILE A 105 11.47 3.63 34.61
C ILE A 105 12.86 4.13 35.05
N SER A 106 13.62 4.77 34.16
CA SER A 106 14.94 5.30 34.49
C SER A 106 14.89 6.37 35.59
N VAL A 107 13.91 7.28 35.53
CA VAL A 107 13.71 8.29 36.58
C VAL A 107 13.30 7.64 37.88
N ALA A 108 12.38 6.66 37.85
CA ALA A 108 11.95 5.93 39.04
C ALA A 108 13.12 5.20 39.71
N MET A 109 13.99 4.53 38.95
CA MET A 109 15.18 3.87 39.50
C MET A 109 16.18 4.86 40.10
N LEU A 110 16.36 6.02 39.48
CA LEU A 110 17.24 7.07 39.99
C LEU A 110 16.72 7.59 41.34
N VAL A 111 15.42 7.88 41.42
CA VAL A 111 14.77 8.34 42.67
C VAL A 111 14.86 7.25 43.76
N ALA A 112 14.62 5.98 43.41
CA ALA A 112 14.76 4.87 44.34
C ALA A 112 16.20 4.74 44.87
N GLY A 113 17.21 4.90 44.00
CA GLY A 113 18.62 4.89 44.38
C GLY A 113 18.99 6.02 45.33
N ILE A 114 18.51 7.25 45.08
CA ILE A 114 18.70 8.39 45.99
C ILE A 114 18.07 8.12 47.35
N TYR A 115 16.87 7.54 47.38
CA TYR A 115 16.17 7.25 48.61
C TYR A 115 16.89 6.18 49.45
N ALA A 116 17.45 5.15 48.81
CA ALA A 116 18.19 4.08 49.48
C ALA A 116 19.56 4.53 50.00
N ALA A 117 20.27 5.42 49.29
CA ALA A 117 21.60 5.92 49.66
C ALA A 117 21.53 7.27 50.42
N ARG A 118 20.74 7.32 51.50
CA ARG A 118 20.46 8.55 52.26
C ARG A 118 21.72 9.21 52.88
N ASP A 119 22.71 8.42 53.29
CA ASP A 119 23.90 8.91 53.99
C ASP A 119 24.98 9.54 53.07
N SER A 120 24.87 9.40 51.75
CA SER A 120 25.89 9.87 50.79
C SER A 120 25.32 10.51 49.51
N TRP A 121 24.25 11.29 49.66
CA TRP A 121 23.54 11.99 48.59
C TRP A 121 24.42 12.84 47.63
N TRP A 122 25.58 13.31 48.10
CA TRP A 122 26.52 14.13 47.32
C TRP A 122 27.31 13.33 46.28
N LEU A 123 27.65 12.07 46.56
CA LEU A 123 28.31 11.19 45.57
C LEU A 123 27.34 10.86 44.43
N SER A 124 26.06 10.68 44.74
CA SER A 124 25.01 10.45 43.74
C SER A 124 24.85 11.64 42.79
N LEU A 125 24.93 12.88 43.29
CA LEU A 125 24.86 14.07 42.43
C LEU A 125 26.06 14.19 41.48
N VAL A 126 27.28 13.95 41.97
CA VAL A 126 28.51 14.07 41.18
C VAL A 126 28.62 12.94 40.14
N LEU A 127 28.20 11.73 40.50
CA LEU A 127 28.23 10.57 39.61
C LEU A 127 27.08 10.56 38.59
N CYS A 128 25.90 11.09 38.95
CA CYS A 128 24.70 11.08 38.10
C CYS A 128 24.52 12.36 37.28
N GLY A 129 25.13 13.48 37.69
CA GLY A 129 25.06 14.77 36.99
C GLY A 129 25.44 14.71 35.50
N PRO A 130 26.55 14.07 35.11
CA PRO A 130 26.93 13.94 33.70
C PRO A 130 25.94 13.09 32.88
N SER A 131 25.42 12.01 33.47
CA SER A 131 24.41 11.15 32.85
C SER A 131 23.07 11.86 32.67
N LEU A 132 22.66 12.69 33.64
CA LEU A 132 21.46 13.53 33.56
C LEU A 132 21.59 14.62 32.49
N VAL A 133 22.77 15.25 32.38
CA VAL A 133 23.06 16.22 31.33
C VAL A 133 23.10 15.56 29.95
N ALA A 134 23.65 14.34 29.83
CA ALA A 134 23.62 13.57 28.59
C ALA A 134 22.20 13.13 28.19
N MET A 135 21.39 12.67 29.16
CA MET A 135 19.98 12.34 28.94
C MET A 135 19.17 13.58 28.54
N GLY A 136 19.37 14.70 29.22
CA GLY A 136 18.76 15.99 28.86
C GLY A 136 19.16 16.43 27.46
N LYS A 137 20.43 16.27 27.08
CA LYS A 137 20.93 16.57 25.74
C LYS A 137 20.32 15.65 24.68
N LEU A 138 20.18 14.34 24.95
CA LEU A 138 19.48 13.39 24.07
C LEU A 138 18.00 13.75 23.89
N TYR A 139 17.34 14.17 24.98
CA TYR A 139 15.94 14.59 24.97
C TYR A 139 15.72 15.93 24.24
N VAL A 140 16.65 16.88 24.39
CA VAL A 140 16.54 18.24 23.82
C VAL A 140 17.03 18.30 22.38
N LEU A 141 18.11 17.59 22.00
CA LEU A 141 18.63 17.63 20.62
C LEU A 141 17.87 16.71 19.66
N ARG A 142 17.03 15.80 20.16
CA ARG A 142 16.09 15.00 19.35
C ARG A 142 16.75 14.33 18.13
N ARG A 143 18.03 13.97 18.24
CA ARG A 143 18.79 13.25 17.22
C ARG A 143 19.39 12.03 17.88
N ASN A 144 18.70 10.91 17.68
CA ASN A 144 19.07 9.61 18.22
C ASN A 144 20.25 9.10 17.38
N ASP A 145 21.48 9.42 17.80
CA ASP A 145 22.67 8.88 17.17
C ASP A 145 22.83 7.41 17.66
N PRO A 146 22.76 6.39 16.78
CA PRO A 146 22.83 4.99 17.19
C PRO A 146 24.12 4.64 17.95
N ASP A 147 25.16 5.45 17.83
CA ASP A 147 26.43 5.28 18.54
C ASP A 147 26.32 5.63 20.03
N ASP A 148 25.44 6.55 20.42
CA ASP A 148 25.20 6.86 21.85
C ASP A 148 24.47 5.71 22.55
N MET A 149 23.53 5.04 21.87
CA MET A 149 22.89 3.83 22.42
C MET A 149 23.88 2.68 22.62
N ARG A 150 24.88 2.56 21.73
CA ARG A 150 25.97 1.59 21.88
C ARG A 150 26.86 1.94 23.07
N ALA A 151 27.22 3.22 23.22
CA ALA A 151 27.99 3.67 24.37
C ALA A 151 27.27 3.41 25.69
N VAL A 152 25.96 3.70 25.76
CA VAL A 152 25.11 3.41 26.94
C VAL A 152 25.04 1.92 27.23
N SER A 153 24.83 1.07 26.22
CA SER A 153 24.79 -0.39 26.43
C SER A 153 26.13 -0.96 26.92
N THR A 154 27.22 -0.38 26.47
CA THR A 154 28.58 -0.79 26.85
C THR A 154 28.89 -0.31 28.27
N ALA A 155 28.52 0.93 28.59
CA ALA A 155 28.65 1.51 29.93
C ALA A 155 27.78 0.78 30.97
N ALA A 156 26.55 0.40 30.59
CA ALA A 156 25.65 -0.39 31.44
C ALA A 156 26.20 -1.79 31.71
N ARG A 157 26.77 -2.46 30.69
CA ARG A 157 27.47 -3.74 30.88
C ARG A 157 28.71 -3.60 31.74
N SER A 158 29.52 -2.54 31.55
CA SER A 158 30.70 -2.32 32.40
C SER A 158 30.31 -2.01 33.84
N ALA A 159 29.22 -1.26 34.07
CA ALA A 159 28.72 -0.97 35.41
C ALA A 159 28.14 -2.23 36.09
N ALA A 160 27.42 -3.08 35.36
CA ALA A 160 26.93 -4.36 35.86
C ALA A 160 28.08 -5.31 36.22
N ASN A 161 29.11 -5.38 35.39
CA ASN A 161 30.31 -6.17 35.65
C ASN A 161 31.10 -5.63 36.86
N ALA A 162 31.21 -4.31 37.01
CA ALA A 162 31.85 -3.68 38.16
C ALA A 162 31.05 -3.91 39.46
N ALA A 163 29.72 -3.89 39.39
CA ALA A 163 28.85 -4.20 40.52
C ALA A 163 28.97 -5.67 40.97
N GLN A 164 29.15 -6.61 40.03
CA GLN A 164 29.44 -8.01 40.35
C GLN A 164 30.82 -8.21 41.00
N GLN A 165 31.81 -7.37 40.66
CA GLN A 165 33.14 -7.42 41.29
C GLN A 165 33.18 -6.77 42.68
N ALA A 166 32.23 -5.89 43.01
CA ALA A 166 32.14 -5.23 44.31
C ALA A 166 31.44 -6.07 45.40
N GLN A 167 31.09 -7.33 45.11
CA GLN A 167 30.41 -8.22 46.04
C GLN A 167 31.44 -8.81 47.04
N PRO A 168 31.37 -8.51 48.35
CA PRO A 168 32.36 -8.97 49.32
C PRO A 168 32.31 -10.50 49.48
N PRO A 169 33.46 -11.17 49.73
CA PRO A 169 33.50 -12.62 49.82
C PRO A 169 32.61 -13.13 50.96
N PRO A 170 31.92 -14.27 50.77
CA PRO A 170 31.13 -14.88 51.84
C PRO A 170 32.07 -15.24 53.00
N VAL A 171 31.80 -14.65 54.17
CA VAL A 171 32.46 -15.01 55.44
C VAL A 171 32.06 -16.45 55.83
N PRO A 172 33.02 -17.31 56.23
CA PRO A 172 32.76 -18.69 56.62
C PRO A 172 32.02 -18.82 57.95
#